data_AF-A0A2G2BCA5-F1
#
_entry.id   AF-A0A2G2BCA5-F1
#
_cell.length_a   1.000
_cell.length_b   1.000
_cell.length_c   1.000
_cell.angle_alpha   90.00
_cell.angle_beta   90.00
_cell.angle_gamma   90.00
#
_symmetry.space_group_name_H-M   'P 1'
#
loop_
_entity.id
_entity.type
_entity.pdbx_description
1 polymer ?
#
loop_
_entity_poly.entity_id
_entity_poly.type
_entity_poly.pdbx_seq_one_letter_code
_entity_poly.pdbx_strand_id
1 'polypeptide(L)'
;MKSEKKPEPCSGVVHADPKTPATAEQKPLPKAMTKKPMEQKSPAEWAYERLILYIQNFEEQLDDEHEIAVGFASGSTGALRIEGIGFFDPDIVTFYGSDEMGSKTQLIQHVSQLSVTLRALPKQVAEKEPTRIGFRLARDLDGK
;
A
#
# COMPACT_ATOMS: atom_id res chain seq x y z
N MET A 1 -0.17 -37.82 4.35
CA MET A 1 -0.34 -36.50 5.02
C MET A 1 -1.24 -35.64 4.14
N LYS A 2 -2.46 -35.35 4.58
CA LYS A 2 -3.28 -34.34 3.89
C LYS A 2 -2.64 -32.99 4.22
N SER A 3 -2.22 -32.26 3.19
CA SER A 3 -1.80 -30.86 3.35
C SER A 3 -3.00 -30.10 3.89
N GLU A 4 -2.96 -29.72 5.16
CA GLU A 4 -3.90 -28.76 5.71
C GLU A 4 -3.65 -27.45 4.97
N LYS A 5 -4.58 -27.10 4.07
CA LYS A 5 -4.54 -25.85 3.32
C LYS A 5 -4.74 -24.74 4.36
N LYS A 6 -3.67 -24.01 4.70
CA LYS A 6 -3.74 -22.83 5.56
C LYS A 6 -4.83 -21.90 5.00
N PRO A 7 -5.71 -21.31 5.83
CA PRO A 7 -6.76 -20.44 5.34
C PRO A 7 -6.12 -19.25 4.61
N GLU A 8 -6.36 -19.17 3.31
CA GLU A 8 -6.07 -17.98 2.52
C GLU A 8 -7.08 -16.90 2.92
N PRO A 9 -6.69 -15.62 2.98
CA PRO A 9 -7.64 -14.58 3.36
C PRO A 9 -8.79 -14.51 2.36
N CYS A 10 -10.00 -14.45 2.88
CA CYS A 10 -11.18 -14.17 2.06
C CYS A 10 -11.06 -12.74 1.54
N SER A 11 -10.92 -12.60 0.23
CA SER A 11 -10.85 -11.34 -0.49
C SER A 11 -11.85 -11.38 -1.64
N GLY A 12 -12.36 -10.21 -2.03
CA GLY A 12 -13.35 -10.09 -3.09
C GLY A 12 -13.46 -8.66 -3.56
N VAL A 13 -13.65 -8.49 -4.86
CA VAL A 13 -13.83 -7.19 -5.51
C VAL A 13 -14.80 -7.34 -6.67
N VAL A 14 -15.59 -6.31 -6.92
CA VAL A 14 -16.50 -6.23 -8.07
C VAL A 14 -16.32 -4.85 -8.70
N HIS A 15 -16.07 -4.82 -10.00
CA HIS A 15 -15.92 -3.58 -10.77
C HIS A 15 -17.12 -3.36 -11.68
N ALA A 16 -17.45 -2.09 -11.94
CA ALA A 16 -18.51 -1.73 -12.88
C ALA A 16 -18.12 -2.05 -14.33
N ASP A 17 -16.85 -1.83 -14.70
CA ASP A 17 -16.32 -2.24 -15.99
C ASP A 17 -15.76 -3.67 -15.89
N PRO A 18 -16.32 -4.65 -16.64
CA PRO A 18 -15.82 -6.03 -16.64
C PRO A 18 -14.41 -6.17 -17.25
N LYS A 19 -13.89 -5.15 -17.92
CA LYS A 19 -12.53 -5.11 -18.49
C LYS A 19 -11.50 -4.50 -17.54
N THR A 20 -11.90 -4.12 -16.33
CA THR A 20 -10.98 -3.58 -15.33
C THR A 20 -9.84 -4.59 -15.09
N PRO A 21 -8.56 -4.16 -15.17
CA PRO A 21 -7.43 -5.03 -14.84
C PRO A 21 -7.52 -5.58 -13.41
N ALA A 22 -6.82 -6.68 -13.15
CA ALA A 22 -6.85 -7.32 -11.83
C ALA A 22 -6.32 -6.38 -10.73
N THR A 23 -7.10 -6.19 -9.66
CA THR A 23 -6.71 -5.36 -8.51
C THR A 23 -5.99 -6.17 -7.43
N ALA A 24 -5.55 -5.50 -6.36
CA ALA A 24 -4.81 -6.11 -5.27
C ALA A 24 -5.52 -7.33 -4.64
N GLU A 25 -6.86 -7.31 -4.58
CA GLU A 25 -7.68 -8.39 -4.03
C GLU A 25 -7.75 -9.65 -4.92
N GLN A 26 -7.44 -9.52 -6.21
CA GLN A 26 -7.51 -10.62 -7.18
C GLN A 26 -6.14 -11.22 -7.50
N LYS A 27 -5.07 -10.49 -7.17
CA LYS A 27 -3.70 -10.95 -7.38
C LYS A 27 -3.29 -11.96 -6.30
N PRO A 28 -2.47 -12.97 -6.63
CA PRO A 28 -1.98 -13.91 -5.63
C PRO A 28 -1.16 -13.19 -4.58
N LEU A 29 -1.28 -13.63 -3.32
CA LEU A 29 -0.45 -13.08 -2.25
C LEU A 29 1.03 -13.38 -2.49
N PRO A 30 1.93 -12.41 -2.30
CA PRO A 30 3.36 -12.65 -2.27
C PRO A 30 3.73 -13.73 -1.25
N LYS A 31 4.74 -14.54 -1.58
CA LYS A 31 5.14 -15.69 -0.74
C LYS A 31 5.50 -15.27 0.67
N ALA A 32 6.15 -14.12 0.84
CA ALA A 32 6.49 -13.61 2.17
C ALA A 32 5.27 -13.42 3.08
N MET A 33 4.16 -12.94 2.54
CA MET A 33 2.91 -12.77 3.29
C MET A 33 2.28 -14.11 3.69
N THR A 34 2.69 -15.24 3.09
CA THR A 34 2.16 -16.58 3.44
C THR A 34 3.01 -17.33 4.47
N LYS A 35 4.21 -16.83 4.79
CA LYS A 35 5.14 -17.46 5.75
C LYS A 35 4.53 -17.53 7.14
N LYS A 36 3.98 -16.41 7.62
CA LYS A 36 3.30 -16.29 8.90
C LYS A 36 1.79 -16.48 8.72
N PRO A 37 1.13 -17.41 9.47
CA PRO A 37 -0.32 -17.56 9.44
C PRO A 37 -1.03 -16.24 9.78
N MET A 38 -2.17 -15.98 9.14
CA MET A 38 -2.93 -14.74 9.33
C MET A 38 -3.29 -14.50 10.80
N GLU A 39 -3.64 -15.56 11.53
CA GLU A 39 -4.04 -15.53 12.94
C GLU A 39 -2.91 -15.12 13.88
N GLN A 40 -1.66 -15.17 13.41
CA GLN A 40 -0.49 -14.75 14.18
C GLN A 40 -0.07 -13.32 13.85
N LYS A 41 -0.64 -12.70 12.81
CA LYS A 41 -0.31 -11.34 12.42
C LYS A 41 -1.03 -10.34 13.31
N SER A 42 -0.33 -9.27 13.67
CA SER A 42 -1.01 -8.15 14.30
C SER A 42 -1.93 -7.45 13.30
N PRO A 43 -2.95 -6.71 13.77
CA PRO A 43 -3.73 -5.83 12.92
C PRO A 43 -2.87 -4.87 12.08
N ALA A 44 -1.82 -4.28 12.66
CA ALA A 44 -0.92 -3.36 11.97
C ALA A 44 -0.07 -4.05 10.89
N GLU A 45 0.53 -5.20 11.19
CA GLU A 45 1.29 -6.01 10.23
C GLU A 45 0.41 -6.37 9.05
N TRP A 46 -0.81 -6.86 9.32
CA TRP A 46 -1.72 -7.28 8.27
C TRP A 46 -2.25 -6.12 7.43
N ALA A 47 -2.47 -4.94 8.01
CA ALA A 47 -2.81 -3.74 7.26
C ALA A 47 -1.64 -3.26 6.39
N TYR A 48 -0.42 -3.22 6.95
CA TYR A 48 0.79 -2.79 6.26
C TYR A 48 1.09 -3.62 5.01
N GLU A 49 1.08 -4.94 5.11
CA GLU A 49 1.36 -5.80 3.96
C GLU A 49 0.32 -5.60 2.85
N ARG A 50 -0.97 -5.48 3.19
CA ARG A 50 -2.03 -5.22 2.21
C ARG A 50 -1.92 -3.83 1.59
N LEU A 51 -1.57 -2.81 2.36
CA LEU A 51 -1.33 -1.46 1.83
C LEU A 51 -0.24 -1.48 0.75
N ILE A 52 0.82 -2.27 0.93
CA ILE A 52 1.87 -2.45 -0.10
C ILE A 52 1.27 -3.02 -1.39
N LEU A 53 0.40 -4.04 -1.30
CA LEU A 53 -0.27 -4.60 -2.48
C LEU A 53 -1.12 -3.56 -3.21
N TYR A 54 -1.89 -2.75 -2.46
CA TYR A 54 -2.69 -1.68 -3.05
C TYR A 54 -1.83 -0.59 -3.70
N ILE A 55 -0.77 -0.14 -3.02
CA ILE A 55 0.16 0.88 -3.55
C ILE A 55 0.83 0.38 -4.83
N GLN A 56 1.35 -0.85 -4.83
CA GLN A 56 1.97 -1.44 -6.02
C GLN A 56 0.96 -1.59 -7.16
N ASN A 57 -0.23 -2.13 -6.89
CA ASN A 57 -1.27 -2.32 -7.89
C ASN A 57 -1.76 -0.99 -8.48
N PHE A 58 -1.82 0.07 -7.68
CA PHE A 58 -2.16 1.41 -8.12
C PHE A 58 -1.05 1.97 -9.03
N GLU A 59 0.22 1.86 -8.63
CA GLU A 59 1.36 2.32 -9.44
C GLU A 59 1.51 1.58 -10.77
N GLU A 60 1.18 0.28 -10.83
CA GLU A 60 1.17 -0.49 -12.09
C GLU A 60 0.21 0.07 -13.15
N GLN A 61 -0.80 0.84 -12.72
CA GLN A 61 -1.82 1.43 -13.58
C GLN A 61 -1.56 2.91 -13.89
N LEU A 62 -0.47 3.49 -13.37
CA LEU A 62 -0.11 4.88 -13.64
C LEU A 62 0.72 5.01 -14.91
N ASP A 63 0.52 6.12 -15.61
CA ASP A 63 1.40 6.59 -16.68
C ASP A 63 2.71 7.18 -16.12
N ASP A 64 3.66 7.48 -17.01
CA ASP A 64 4.98 8.01 -16.66
C ASP A 64 5.02 9.51 -16.32
N GLU A 65 3.85 10.16 -16.24
CA GLU A 65 3.70 11.58 -15.89
C GLU A 65 3.24 11.78 -14.44
N HIS A 66 2.72 10.72 -13.80
CA HIS A 66 2.19 10.77 -12.44
C HIS A 66 3.01 9.94 -11.45
N GLU A 67 2.99 10.35 -10.19
CA GLU A 67 3.50 9.64 -9.02
C GLU A 67 2.37 9.44 -8.00
N ILE A 68 2.51 8.46 -7.13
CA ILE A 68 1.50 8.20 -6.10
C ILE A 68 1.64 9.16 -4.91
N ALA A 69 0.51 9.58 -4.39
CA ALA A 69 0.39 10.26 -3.11
C ALA A 69 -0.74 9.65 -2.29
N VAL A 70 -0.66 9.82 -0.97
CA VAL A 70 -1.69 9.39 -0.03
C VAL A 70 -2.45 10.60 0.49
N GLY A 71 -3.77 10.61 0.31
CA GLY A 71 -4.69 11.49 1.02
C GLY A 71 -5.27 10.79 2.25
N PHE A 72 -5.50 11.55 3.31
CA PHE A 72 -6.06 11.04 4.56
C PHE A 72 -7.39 11.72 4.86
N ALA A 73 -8.44 10.92 5.12
CA ALA A 73 -9.81 11.44 5.20
C ALA A 73 -10.09 12.30 6.45
N SER A 74 -9.24 12.22 7.48
CA SER A 74 -9.48 12.82 8.80
C SER A 74 -8.90 14.23 9.00
N GLY A 75 -8.27 14.84 7.99
CA GLY A 75 -7.67 16.17 8.13
C GLY A 75 -7.67 16.99 6.85
N SER A 76 -7.63 18.31 7.00
CA SER A 76 -7.33 19.27 5.92
C SER A 76 -5.88 19.18 5.41
N THR A 77 -5.13 18.20 5.90
CA THR A 77 -3.77 17.90 5.48
C THR A 77 -3.82 17.41 4.04
N GLY A 78 -3.18 18.14 3.14
CA GLY A 78 -3.12 17.83 1.72
C GLY A 78 -2.52 16.45 1.42
N ALA A 79 -2.34 16.14 0.14
CA ALA A 79 -1.79 14.84 -0.25
C ALA A 79 -0.30 14.73 0.19
N LEU A 80 0.07 13.59 0.78
CA LEU A 80 1.46 13.25 1.10
C LEU A 80 2.06 12.45 -0.05
N ARG A 81 3.11 12.95 -0.70
CA ARG A 81 3.90 12.14 -1.64
C ARG A 81 4.63 11.08 -0.83
N ILE A 82 4.16 9.85 -0.92
CA ILE A 82 4.64 8.72 -0.13
C ILE A 82 6.04 8.31 -0.61
N GLU A 83 6.97 8.27 0.34
CA GLU A 83 8.35 7.80 0.15
C GLU A 83 8.62 6.51 0.93
N GLY A 84 7.72 6.14 1.85
CA GLY A 84 7.80 4.89 2.59
C GLY A 84 6.59 4.65 3.49
N ILE A 85 6.44 3.41 3.92
CA ILE A 85 5.48 3.01 4.96
C ILE A 85 6.13 2.08 5.97
N GLY A 86 5.61 2.09 7.18
CA GLY A 86 6.02 1.19 8.26
C GLY A 86 4.85 0.79 9.13
N PHE A 87 5.09 -0.17 10.02
CA PHE A 87 4.14 -0.57 11.05
C PHE A 87 4.86 -0.87 12.35
N PHE A 88 4.14 -0.78 13.46
CA PHE A 88 4.60 -1.21 14.76
C PHE A 88 3.48 -1.95 15.47
N ASP A 89 3.78 -3.18 15.91
CA ASP A 89 2.79 -4.04 16.53
C ASP A 89 2.29 -3.46 17.86
N PRO A 90 0.99 -3.62 18.19
CA PRO A 90 -0.01 -4.35 17.40
C PRO A 90 -0.81 -3.47 16.42
N ASP A 91 -0.68 -2.15 16.48
CA ASP A 91 -1.75 -1.26 15.98
C ASP A 91 -1.31 0.02 15.26
N ILE A 92 -0.02 0.32 15.13
CA ILE A 92 0.44 1.55 14.46
C ILE A 92 0.83 1.28 13.00
N VAL A 93 0.35 2.13 12.09
CA VAL A 93 0.85 2.26 10.72
C VAL A 93 1.40 3.68 10.53
N THR A 94 2.54 3.78 9.83
CA THR A 94 3.21 5.06 9.57
C THR A 94 3.40 5.26 8.07
N PHE A 95 3.16 6.47 7.60
CA PHE A 95 3.46 6.95 6.25
C PHE A 95 4.55 8.01 6.33
N TYR A 96 5.59 7.85 5.52
CA TYR A 96 6.69 8.80 5.37
C TYR A 96 6.61 9.44 3.99
N GLY A 97 6.92 10.72 3.91
CA GLY A 97 6.91 11.41 2.63
C GLY A 97 7.19 12.90 2.73
N SER A 98 6.74 13.60 1.70
CA SER A 98 6.83 15.04 1.59
C SER A 98 5.44 15.63 1.31
N ASP A 99 5.12 16.76 1.94
CA ASP A 99 3.87 17.50 1.67
C ASP A 99 3.94 18.23 0.31
N GLU A 100 2.89 18.98 -0.02
CA GLU A 100 2.80 19.75 -1.27
C GLU A 100 3.89 20.82 -1.40
N MET A 101 4.49 21.28 -0.30
CA MET A 101 5.61 22.23 -0.27
C MET A 101 6.98 21.52 -0.30
N GLY A 102 7.02 20.19 -0.33
CA GLY A 102 8.25 19.41 -0.23
C GLY A 102 8.80 19.28 1.19
N SER A 103 8.02 19.63 2.21
CA SER A 103 8.44 19.50 3.60
C SER A 103 8.34 18.05 4.05
N LYS A 104 9.43 17.54 4.63
CA LYS A 104 9.46 16.19 5.21
C LYS A 104 8.34 16.04 6.23
N THR A 105 7.45 15.09 5.95
CA THR A 105 6.22 14.87 6.71
C THR A 105 6.08 13.39 7.04
N GLN A 106 5.59 13.11 8.23
CA GLN A 106 5.29 11.76 8.69
C GLN A 106 3.88 11.76 9.27
N LEU A 107 3.04 10.85 8.78
CA LEU A 107 1.74 10.58 9.38
C LEU A 107 1.79 9.25 10.13
N ILE A 108 1.38 9.29 11.39
CA ILE A 108 1.24 8.12 12.25
C ILE A 108 -0.26 7.92 12.51
N GLN A 109 -0.77 6.72 12.25
CA GLN A 109 -2.17 6.37 12.43
C GLN A 109 -2.31 5.06 13.21
N HIS A 110 -3.31 5.00 14.08
CA HIS A 110 -3.76 3.73 14.62
C HIS A 110 -4.57 2.99 13.53
N VAL A 111 -4.38 1.67 13.40
CA VAL A 111 -4.96 0.86 12.32
C VAL A 111 -6.49 0.87 12.30
N SER A 112 -7.14 1.02 13.46
CA SER A 112 -8.60 1.14 13.54
C SER A 112 -9.16 2.46 12.97
N GLN A 113 -8.30 3.47 12.77
CA GLN A 113 -8.66 4.78 12.23
C GLN A 113 -8.17 4.96 10.78
N LEU A 114 -7.55 3.91 10.22
CA LEU A 114 -6.91 3.98 8.92
C LEU A 114 -7.93 4.30 7.82
N SER A 115 -7.76 5.45 7.19
CA SER A 115 -8.50 5.85 5.99
C SER A 115 -7.52 6.43 4.98
N VAL A 116 -7.29 5.67 3.91
CA VAL A 116 -6.24 5.92 2.91
C VAL A 116 -6.90 6.13 1.57
N THR A 117 -6.59 7.26 0.93
CA THR A 117 -6.91 7.52 -0.47
C THR A 117 -5.61 7.53 -1.26
N LEU A 118 -5.49 6.68 -2.28
CA LEU A 118 -4.37 6.74 -3.23
C LEU A 118 -4.72 7.74 -4.33
N ARG A 119 -3.81 8.67 -4.62
CA ARG A 119 -3.98 9.72 -5.63
C ARG A 119 -2.80 9.68 -6.60
N ALA A 120 -3.08 9.91 -7.87
CA ALA A 120 -2.06 10.21 -8.87
C ALA A 120 -1.82 11.73 -8.86
N LEU A 121 -0.58 12.16 -8.61
CA LEU A 121 -0.15 13.55 -8.72
C LEU A 121 0.90 13.67 -9.81
N PRO A 122 1.00 14.79 -10.55
CA PRO A 122 2.10 15.00 -11.49
C PRO A 122 3.45 14.79 -10.83
N LYS A 123 4.42 14.26 -11.58
CA LYS A 123 5.82 14.10 -11.14
C LYS A 123 6.35 15.41 -10.58
N GLN A 124 7.09 15.32 -9.46
CA GLN A 124 7.69 16.51 -8.86
C GLN A 124 8.79 17.15 -9.73
N VAL A 125 9.50 16.34 -10.52
CA VAL A 125 10.54 16.78 -11.46
C VAL A 125 10.23 16.18 -12.83
N ALA A 126 9.89 17.02 -13.81
CA ALA A 126 9.40 16.58 -15.11
C ALA A 126 10.41 15.69 -15.88
N GLU A 127 11.70 16.04 -15.82
CA GLU A 127 12.79 15.34 -16.53
C GLU A 127 13.21 14.03 -15.88
N LYS A 128 12.76 13.75 -14.65
CA LYS A 128 13.09 12.52 -13.92
C LYS A 128 12.06 11.43 -14.23
N GLU A 129 12.50 10.18 -14.21
CA GLU A 129 11.58 9.04 -14.13
C GLU A 129 10.73 9.12 -12.86
N PRO A 130 9.44 8.73 -12.94
CA PRO A 130 8.55 8.76 -11.78
C PRO A 130 9.08 7.85 -10.67
N THR A 131 8.99 8.33 -9.44
CA THR A 131 9.30 7.51 -8.26
C THR A 131 8.20 6.49 -8.06
N ARG A 132 8.54 5.21 -8.19
CA ARG A 132 7.64 4.07 -7.97
C ARG A 132 8.02 3.32 -6.68
N ILE A 133 7.40 3.70 -5.56
CA ILE A 133 7.76 3.15 -4.24
C ILE A 133 7.13 1.78 -3.99
N GLY A 134 5.95 1.51 -4.57
CA GLY A 134 5.21 0.27 -4.42
C GLY A 134 6.00 -0.98 -4.80
N PHE A 135 6.75 -0.93 -5.91
CA PHE A 135 7.60 -2.05 -6.32
C PHE A 135 8.78 -2.27 -5.38
N ARG A 136 9.34 -1.20 -4.79
CA ARG A 136 10.42 -1.32 -3.80
C ARG A 136 9.89 -1.94 -2.51
N LEU A 137 8.73 -1.48 -2.05
CA LEU A 137 8.04 -2.02 -0.87
C LEU A 137 7.68 -3.50 -1.05
N ALA A 138 7.16 -3.89 -2.22
CA ALA A 138 6.82 -5.28 -2.53
C ALA A 138 8.06 -6.19 -2.54
N ARG A 139 9.18 -5.72 -3.10
CA ARG A 139 10.45 -6.45 -3.04
C ARG A 139 10.95 -6.64 -1.60
N ASP A 140 10.81 -5.61 -0.77
CA ASP A 140 11.23 -5.67 0.64
C ASP A 140 10.33 -6.61 1.45
N LEU A 141 9.04 -6.79 1.08
CA LEU A 141 8.21 -7.86 1.62
C LEU A 141 8.81 -9.22 1.28
N ASP A 142 9.13 -9.49 0.02
CA ASP A 142 9.67 -10.79 -0.43
C ASP A 142 11.04 -11.15 0.19
N GLY A 143 11.82 -10.14 0.57
CA GLY A 143 13.12 -10.31 1.23
C GLY A 143 13.07 -10.71 2.71
N LYS A 144 11.91 -10.63 3.37
CA LYS A 144 11.67 -11.16 4.73
C LYS A 144 11.17 -12.59 4.66
#